data_AF-A0A8T4D1V8-F1
#
_entry.id   AF-A0A8T4D1V8-F1
#
_cell.length_a   1.000
_cell.length_b   1.000
_cell.length_c   1.000
_cell.angle_alpha   90.00
_cell.angle_beta   90.00
_cell.angle_gamma   90.00
#
_symmetry.space_group_name_H-M   'P 1'
#
loop_
_entity.id
_entity.type
_entity.pdbx_description
1 polymer ?
#
loop_
_entity_poly.entity_id
_entity_poly.type
_entity_poly.pdbx_seq_one_letter_code
_entity_poly.pdbx_strand_id
1 'polypeptide(L)'
;MSKKPQSKDEALEALDFIVNVLKEHEKDLDRLISELGTVTDALGETGELTCKVEKVEERISGLQNEINSLVSYLSASPREAPVLTPEQKTEVVQASVMHGPPVILRCKQWEDFQTLSFQAQTLSFMYKDAEKTFQADALKGNQIITYSGELPKLTALLKMWLSKQLEVPEQKILEGVLAIG
;
A
#
# COMPACT_ATOMS: atom_id res chain seq x y z
N MET A 1 -74.34 29.11 -1.25
CA MET A 1 -74.16 27.67 -0.93
C MET A 1 -73.32 27.05 -2.04
N SER A 2 -72.20 26.34 -1.90
CA SER A 2 -71.33 25.97 -0.79
C SER A 2 -70.04 25.43 -1.45
N LYS A 3 -69.02 26.27 -1.70
CA LYS A 3 -67.72 25.80 -2.23
C LYS A 3 -66.77 25.54 -1.06
N LYS A 4 -66.80 24.33 -0.49
CA LYS A 4 -65.73 23.78 0.40
C LYS A 4 -66.06 22.35 0.86
N PRO A 5 -65.75 21.34 0.03
CA PRO A 5 -65.11 20.14 0.59
C PRO A 5 -63.78 19.74 -0.10
N GLN A 6 -63.63 19.98 -1.41
CA GLN A 6 -62.56 19.39 -2.23
C GLN A 6 -61.12 19.78 -1.81
N SER A 7 -60.88 21.00 -1.35
CA SER A 7 -59.52 21.43 -1.00
C SER A 7 -58.98 20.82 0.31
N LYS A 8 -59.84 20.21 1.13
CA LYS A 8 -59.43 19.53 2.37
C LYS A 8 -59.06 18.08 2.10
N ASP A 9 -59.79 17.40 1.21
CA ASP A 9 -59.45 16.04 0.80
C ASP A 9 -58.11 16.02 0.07
N GLU A 10 -57.85 16.97 -0.84
CA GLU A 10 -56.57 17.08 -1.55
C GLU A 10 -55.39 17.35 -0.59
N ALA A 11 -55.61 18.13 0.47
CA ALA A 11 -54.60 18.36 1.50
C ALA A 11 -54.34 17.12 2.38
N LEU A 12 -55.37 16.30 2.63
CA LEU A 12 -55.25 15.03 3.35
C LEU A 12 -54.54 13.98 2.49
N GLU A 13 -54.84 13.90 1.19
CA GLU A 13 -54.14 13.02 0.25
C GLU A 13 -52.65 13.38 0.14
N ALA A 14 -52.31 14.67 0.08
CA ALA A 14 -50.93 15.12 0.07
C ALA A 14 -50.19 14.75 1.38
N LEU A 15 -50.87 14.83 2.53
CA LEU A 15 -50.34 14.40 3.81
C LEU A 15 -50.10 12.89 3.85
N ASP A 16 -51.06 12.08 3.38
CA ASP A 16 -50.90 10.62 3.32
C ASP A 16 -49.75 10.21 2.39
N PHE A 17 -49.56 10.93 1.27
CA PHE A 17 -48.40 10.74 0.41
C PHE A 17 -47.08 11.03 1.13
N ILE A 18 -46.98 12.17 1.82
CA ILE A 18 -45.78 12.53 2.59
C ILE A 18 -45.50 11.51 3.69
N VAL A 19 -46.54 11.08 4.43
CA VAL A 19 -46.40 10.07 5.49
C VAL A 19 -45.90 8.74 4.93
N ASN A 20 -46.40 8.31 3.77
CA ASN A 20 -45.92 7.08 3.14
C ASN A 20 -44.45 7.19 2.70
N VAL A 21 -44.05 8.32 2.11
CA VAL A 21 -42.64 8.57 1.73
C VAL A 21 -41.74 8.59 2.98
N LEU A 22 -42.17 9.24 4.06
CA LEU A 22 -41.39 9.26 5.31
C LEU A 22 -41.25 7.88 5.95
N LYS A 23 -42.29 7.03 5.89
CA LYS A 23 -42.22 5.64 6.34
C LYS A 23 -41.28 4.78 5.49
N GLU A 24 -41.23 5.03 4.19
CA GLU A 24 -40.29 4.36 3.30
C GLU A 24 -38.84 4.76 3.62
N HIS A 25 -38.59 6.04 3.85
CA HIS A 25 -37.28 6.54 4.29
C HIS A 25 -36.87 6.00 5.67
N GLU A 26 -37.79 5.89 6.62
CA GLU A 26 -37.53 5.26 7.93
C GLU A 26 -37.06 3.80 7.76
N LYS A 27 -37.75 3.04 6.90
CA LYS A 27 -37.39 1.67 6.59
C LYS A 27 -36.04 1.55 5.88
N ASP A 28 -35.73 2.47 4.96
CA ASP A 28 -34.44 2.50 4.28
C ASP A 28 -33.30 2.84 5.24
N LEU A 29 -33.53 3.75 6.19
CA LEU A 29 -32.56 4.06 7.24
C LEU A 29 -32.30 2.85 8.14
N ASP A 30 -33.35 2.14 8.58
CA ASP A 30 -33.20 0.90 9.35
C ASP A 30 -32.39 -0.16 8.60
N ARG A 31 -32.60 -0.29 7.28
CA ARG A 31 -31.80 -1.18 6.42
C ARG A 31 -30.34 -0.75 6.38
N LEU A 32 -30.06 0.53 6.15
CA LEU A 32 -28.70 1.06 6.10
C LEU A 32 -27.97 0.90 7.43
N ILE A 33 -28.66 1.07 8.55
CA ILE A 33 -28.10 0.86 9.89
C ILE A 33 -27.71 -0.63 10.08
N SER A 34 -28.56 -1.55 9.64
CA SER A 34 -28.28 -3.00 9.70
C SER A 34 -27.09 -3.41 8.82
N GLU A 35 -27.02 -2.87 7.59
CA GLU A 35 -25.90 -3.08 6.68
C GLU A 35 -24.59 -2.53 7.27
N LEU A 36 -24.62 -1.33 7.87
CA LEU A 36 -23.47 -0.72 8.52
C LEU A 36 -23.01 -1.52 9.74
N GLY A 37 -23.94 -2.08 10.52
CA GLY A 37 -23.63 -2.99 11.63
C GLY A 37 -22.87 -4.22 11.13
N THR A 38 -23.33 -4.83 10.04
CA THR A 38 -22.68 -5.99 9.41
C THR A 38 -21.25 -5.68 8.94
N VAL A 39 -21.06 -4.51 8.30
CA VAL A 39 -19.72 -4.06 7.87
C VAL A 39 -18.82 -3.78 9.07
N THR A 40 -19.37 -3.21 10.14
CA THR A 40 -18.62 -2.90 11.38
C THR A 40 -18.17 -4.17 12.08
N ASP A 41 -19.02 -5.21 12.15
CA ASP A 41 -18.66 -6.51 12.72
C ASP A 41 -17.55 -7.20 11.90
N ALA A 42 -17.67 -7.18 10.57
CA ALA A 42 -16.63 -7.69 9.67
C ALA A 42 -15.30 -6.90 9.79
N LEU A 43 -15.37 -5.59 10.04
CA LEU A 43 -14.18 -4.79 10.32
C LEU A 43 -13.60 -5.10 11.71
N GLY A 44 -14.43 -5.45 12.69
CA GLY A 44 -14.00 -5.96 13.99
C GLY A 44 -13.12 -7.22 13.87
N GLU A 45 -13.48 -8.15 12.97
CA GLU A 45 -12.66 -9.32 12.63
C GLU A 45 -11.30 -8.95 12.02
N THR A 46 -11.21 -7.79 11.35
CA THR A 46 -9.92 -7.28 10.83
C THR A 46 -8.93 -6.98 11.97
N GLY A 47 -9.41 -6.64 13.18
CA GLY A 47 -8.55 -6.50 14.35
C GLY A 47 -7.87 -7.80 14.77
N GLU A 48 -8.54 -8.95 14.62
CA GLU A 48 -7.92 -10.27 14.83
C GLU A 48 -6.84 -10.55 13.78
N LEU A 49 -7.06 -10.11 12.55
CA LEU A 49 -6.06 -10.20 11.48
C LEU A 49 -4.82 -9.36 11.81
N THR A 50 -4.99 -8.14 12.33
CA THR A 50 -3.88 -7.28 12.78
C THR A 50 -3.02 -7.97 13.85
N CYS A 51 -3.63 -8.56 14.88
CA CYS A 51 -2.90 -9.32 15.91
C CYS A 51 -2.12 -10.52 15.33
N LYS A 52 -2.70 -11.22 14.35
CA LYS A 52 -2.00 -12.34 13.67
C LYS A 52 -0.81 -11.84 12.85
N VAL A 53 -0.93 -10.69 12.19
CA VAL A 53 0.14 -10.05 11.44
C VAL A 53 1.29 -9.64 12.37
N GLU A 54 1.00 -8.99 13.50
CA GLU A 54 2.00 -8.61 14.51
C GLU A 54 2.80 -9.83 15.02
N LYS A 55 2.10 -10.94 15.28
CA LYS A 55 2.75 -12.20 15.70
C LYS A 55 3.64 -12.82 14.62
N VAL A 56 3.30 -12.63 13.34
CA VAL A 56 4.14 -13.06 12.22
C VAL A 56 5.38 -12.16 12.10
N GLU A 57 5.23 -10.84 12.27
CA GLU A 57 6.35 -9.89 12.26
C GLU A 57 7.37 -10.17 13.37
N GLU A 58 6.89 -10.51 14.58
CA GLU A 58 7.76 -10.89 15.70
C GLU A 58 8.56 -12.17 15.38
N ARG A 59 7.90 -13.19 14.81
CA ARG A 59 8.57 -14.43 14.37
C ARG A 59 9.61 -14.18 13.29
N ILE A 60 9.31 -13.33 12.31
CA ILE A 60 10.25 -12.96 11.25
C ILE A 60 11.46 -12.23 11.85
N SER A 61 11.23 -11.32 12.78
CA SER A 61 12.30 -10.59 13.47
C SER A 61 13.20 -11.53 14.29
N GLY A 62 12.61 -12.52 14.96
CA GLY A 62 13.35 -13.60 15.64
C GLY A 62 14.23 -14.40 14.68
N LEU A 63 13.67 -14.86 13.56
CA LEU A 63 14.42 -15.59 12.54
C LEU A 63 15.55 -14.76 11.93
N GLN A 64 15.33 -13.46 11.68
CA GLN A 64 16.38 -12.56 11.20
C GLN A 64 17.54 -12.46 12.20
N ASN A 65 17.26 -12.38 13.50
CA ASN A 65 18.29 -12.36 14.54
C ASN A 65 19.08 -13.68 14.61
N GLU A 66 18.40 -14.81 14.46
CA GLU A 66 19.04 -16.13 14.40
C GLU A 66 19.94 -16.26 13.17
N ILE A 67 19.49 -15.83 11.99
CA ILE A 67 20.28 -15.81 10.75
C ILE A 67 21.51 -14.91 10.93
N ASN A 68 21.35 -13.70 11.47
CA ASN A 68 22.46 -12.78 11.72
C ASN A 68 23.49 -13.38 12.69
N SER A 69 23.02 -14.06 13.74
CA SER A 69 23.89 -14.77 14.68
C SER A 69 24.67 -15.88 13.98
N LEU A 70 24.00 -16.70 13.16
CA LEU A 70 24.63 -17.79 12.41
C LEU A 70 25.67 -17.28 11.39
N VAL A 71 25.36 -16.20 10.68
CA VAL A 71 26.31 -15.52 9.77
C VAL A 71 27.54 -15.05 10.54
N SER A 72 27.34 -14.49 11.74
CA SER A 72 28.45 -14.08 12.61
C SER A 72 29.31 -15.27 13.03
N TYR A 73 28.73 -16.41 13.39
CA TYR A 73 29.48 -17.62 13.77
C TYR A 73 30.27 -18.21 12.60
N LEU A 74 29.68 -18.26 11.40
CA LEU A 74 30.35 -18.75 10.20
C LEU A 74 31.48 -17.81 9.73
N SER A 75 31.31 -16.50 9.95
CA SER A 75 32.32 -15.49 9.59
C SER A 75 33.47 -15.40 10.61
N ALA A 76 33.27 -15.87 11.84
CA ALA A 76 34.25 -15.81 12.92
C ALA A 76 35.15 -17.05 13.03
N SER A 77 35.06 -18.02 12.10
CA SER A 77 35.93 -19.21 12.11
C SER A 77 37.35 -18.86 11.61
N PRO A 78 38.41 -18.99 12.45
CA PRO A 78 39.78 -18.73 12.03
C PRO A 78 40.28 -19.91 11.20
N ARG A 79 40.56 -19.68 9.92
CA ARG A 79 41.27 -20.64 9.07
C ARG A 79 42.79 -20.43 9.20
N GLU A 80 43.40 -21.07 10.19
CA GLU A 80 44.85 -21.41 10.20
C GLU A 80 45.10 -22.50 9.14
N ALA A 81 46.15 -22.58 8.32
CA ALA A 81 47.43 -21.89 8.05
C ALA A 81 47.97 -22.47 6.69
N PRO A 82 49.26 -22.33 6.25
CA PRO A 82 50.22 -21.21 6.21
C PRO A 82 50.84 -20.95 4.79
N VAL A 83 51.76 -19.98 4.73
CA VAL A 83 52.97 -19.86 3.86
C VAL A 83 53.01 -18.70 2.84
N LEU A 84 53.64 -17.60 3.31
CA LEU A 84 54.67 -16.73 2.69
C LEU A 84 54.47 -16.18 1.26
N THR A 85 54.31 -14.85 1.17
CA THR A 85 55.29 -13.93 0.54
C THR A 85 54.85 -12.47 0.78
N PRO A 86 55.75 -11.55 1.18
CA PRO A 86 55.42 -10.14 1.36
C PRO A 86 55.88 -9.31 0.17
N GLU A 87 54.97 -8.83 -0.67
CA GLU A 87 55.22 -7.61 -1.45
C GLU A 87 54.00 -6.69 -1.45
N GLN A 88 54.30 -5.45 -1.08
CA GLN A 88 53.38 -4.35 -0.85
C GLN A 88 52.67 -3.94 -2.14
N LYS A 89 51.33 -3.82 -2.07
CA LYS A 89 50.63 -2.81 -2.86
C LYS A 89 49.44 -2.28 -2.06
N THR A 90 49.57 -1.00 -1.74
CA THR A 90 48.62 -0.12 -1.06
C THR A 90 47.19 -0.32 -1.57
N GLU A 91 46.30 -0.41 -0.60
CA GLU A 91 44.86 -0.66 -0.70
C GLU A 91 44.17 0.28 -1.70
N VAL A 92 43.64 -0.34 -2.76
CA VAL A 92 42.52 0.21 -3.51
C VAL A 92 41.27 -0.44 -2.92
N VAL A 93 40.35 0.41 -2.47
CA VAL A 93 39.00 0.09 -2.03
C VAL A 93 38.41 -1.03 -2.88
N GLN A 94 38.16 -2.18 -2.26
CA GLN A 94 37.57 -3.36 -2.87
C GLN A 94 36.12 -3.07 -3.26
N ALA A 95 35.93 -2.47 -4.44
CA ALA A 95 34.72 -2.71 -5.21
C ALA A 95 34.78 -4.18 -5.64
N SER A 96 33.88 -5.00 -5.12
CA SER A 96 33.66 -6.36 -5.61
C SER A 96 33.33 -6.27 -7.10
N VAL A 97 34.33 -6.49 -7.94
CA VAL A 97 34.15 -6.55 -9.39
C VAL A 97 33.36 -7.82 -9.67
N MET A 98 32.03 -7.70 -9.76
CA MET A 98 31.18 -8.73 -10.34
C MET A 98 31.58 -8.86 -11.81
N HIS A 99 32.54 -9.75 -12.07
CA HIS A 99 32.96 -10.14 -13.41
C HIS A 99 31.88 -11.00 -14.06
N GLY A 100 30.87 -10.34 -14.62
CA GLY A 100 29.87 -10.98 -15.48
C GLY A 100 29.39 -10.00 -16.56
N PRO A 101 28.86 -10.49 -17.68
CA PRO A 101 28.16 -9.62 -18.62
C PRO A 101 26.98 -8.92 -17.91
N PRO A 102 26.68 -7.66 -18.23
CA PRO A 102 25.59 -6.92 -17.59
C PRO A 102 24.27 -7.65 -17.80
N VAL A 103 23.54 -7.89 -16.71
CA VAL A 103 22.27 -8.62 -16.72
C VAL A 103 21.12 -7.64 -16.58
N ILE A 104 20.14 -7.74 -17.48
CA ILE A 104 18.90 -6.97 -17.40
C ILE A 104 17.79 -7.90 -16.90
N LEU A 105 17.28 -7.63 -15.71
CA LEU A 105 16.15 -8.33 -15.12
C LEU A 105 14.88 -7.52 -15.37
N ARG A 106 13.87 -8.12 -16.02
CA ARG A 106 12.58 -7.48 -16.26
C ARG A 106 11.51 -8.08 -15.36
N CYS A 107 11.07 -7.29 -14.38
CA CYS A 107 10.00 -7.63 -13.45
C CYS A 107 8.65 -7.24 -14.05
N LYS A 108 7.68 -8.15 -13.99
CA LYS A 108 6.27 -7.84 -14.31
C LYS A 108 5.48 -7.40 -13.08
N GLN A 109 5.85 -7.91 -11.91
CA GLN A 109 5.25 -7.56 -10.62
C GLN A 109 6.06 -6.45 -9.97
N TRP A 110 5.37 -5.49 -9.36
CA TRP A 110 6.02 -4.36 -8.72
C TRP A 110 6.77 -4.78 -7.45
N GLU A 111 6.22 -5.76 -6.73
CA GLU A 111 6.75 -6.30 -5.48
C GLU A 111 8.11 -6.99 -5.70
N ASP A 112 8.26 -7.70 -6.82
CA ASP A 112 9.52 -8.30 -7.25
C ASP A 112 10.57 -7.23 -7.53
N PHE A 113 10.17 -6.17 -8.26
CA PHE A 113 11.04 -5.04 -8.53
C PHE A 113 11.50 -4.38 -7.23
N GLN A 114 10.59 -4.11 -6.29
CA GLN A 114 10.93 -3.52 -5.00
C GLN A 114 11.93 -4.38 -4.23
N THR A 115 11.70 -5.69 -4.17
CA THR A 115 12.57 -6.63 -3.45
C THR A 115 13.97 -6.69 -4.07
N LEU A 116 14.05 -6.78 -5.40
CA LEU A 116 15.32 -6.89 -6.12
C LEU A 116 16.09 -5.56 -6.11
N SER A 117 15.40 -4.44 -6.29
CA SER A 117 15.97 -3.09 -6.35
C SER A 117 16.25 -2.47 -4.98
N PHE A 118 15.86 -3.12 -3.88
CA PHE A 118 16.17 -2.64 -2.54
C PHE A 118 17.68 -2.37 -2.38
N GLN A 119 18.05 -1.17 -1.94
CA GLN A 119 19.45 -0.69 -1.87
C GLN A 119 20.18 -0.61 -3.23
N ALA A 120 19.45 -0.39 -4.33
CA ALA A 120 20.05 -0.02 -5.61
C ALA A 120 20.92 1.26 -5.50
N GLN A 121 22.01 1.35 -6.26
CA GLN A 121 22.87 2.54 -6.27
C GLN A 121 22.17 3.73 -6.90
N THR A 122 21.32 3.49 -7.90
CA THR A 122 20.61 4.54 -8.62
C THR A 122 19.30 3.98 -9.13
N LEU A 123 18.28 4.83 -9.14
CA LEU A 123 16.96 4.52 -9.68
C LEU A 123 16.53 5.65 -10.62
N SER A 124 16.03 5.29 -11.80
CA SER A 124 15.36 6.18 -12.72
C SER A 124 13.93 5.70 -12.94
N PHE A 125 13.02 6.61 -13.22
CA PHE A 125 11.64 6.26 -13.55
C PHE A 125 11.14 7.08 -14.73
N MET A 126 10.15 6.56 -15.42
CA MET A 126 9.44 7.21 -16.51
C MET A 126 7.95 6.90 -16.38
N TYR A 127 7.13 7.94 -16.48
CA TYR A 127 5.68 7.79 -16.55
C TYR A 127 5.18 8.31 -17.89
N LYS A 128 4.54 7.45 -18.66
CA LYS A 128 3.91 7.80 -19.93
C LYS A 128 2.42 7.95 -19.73
N ASP A 129 1.96 9.20 -19.59
CA ASP A 129 0.56 9.52 -19.31
C ASP A 129 -0.40 8.97 -20.38
N ALA A 130 -0.07 9.13 -21.67
CA ALA A 130 -0.89 8.64 -22.78
C ALA A 130 -1.10 7.11 -22.78
N GLU A 131 -0.10 6.35 -22.31
CA GLU A 131 -0.13 4.88 -22.26
C GLU A 131 -0.48 4.37 -20.85
N LYS A 132 -0.71 5.27 -19.88
CA LYS A 132 -0.83 4.97 -18.44
C LYS A 132 0.23 3.98 -17.92
N THR A 133 1.42 4.01 -18.52
CA THR A 133 2.48 3.04 -18.25
C THR A 133 3.56 3.68 -17.39
N PHE A 134 3.90 3.00 -16.30
CA PHE A 134 4.98 3.34 -15.40
C PHE A 134 6.14 2.39 -15.62
N GLN A 135 7.34 2.95 -15.82
CA GLN A 135 8.58 2.21 -15.91
C GLN A 135 9.54 2.69 -14.81
N ALA A 136 10.19 1.76 -14.13
CA ALA A 136 11.24 2.05 -13.16
C ALA A 136 12.45 1.17 -13.47
N ASP A 137 13.64 1.77 -13.45
CA ASP A 137 14.90 1.11 -13.71
C ASP A 137 15.84 1.35 -12.53
N ALA A 138 16.35 0.29 -11.94
CA ALA A 138 17.24 0.33 -10.79
C ALA A 138 18.58 -0.32 -11.14
N LEU A 139 19.67 0.38 -10.88
CA LEU A 139 21.03 -0.13 -11.00
C LEU A 139 21.46 -0.72 -9.66
N LYS A 140 21.76 -2.03 -9.64
CA LYS A 140 22.26 -2.73 -8.45
C LYS A 140 23.46 -3.61 -8.80
N GLY A 141 24.66 -3.08 -8.56
CA GLY A 141 25.92 -3.71 -8.93
C GLY A 141 26.07 -3.71 -10.45
N ASN A 142 26.16 -4.90 -11.05
CA ASN A 142 26.22 -5.09 -12.50
C ASN A 142 24.86 -5.48 -13.12
N GLN A 143 23.77 -5.23 -12.40
CA GLN A 143 22.41 -5.61 -12.82
C GLN A 143 21.55 -4.36 -12.98
N ILE A 144 20.82 -4.29 -14.09
CA ILE A 144 19.73 -3.34 -14.29
C ILE A 144 18.44 -4.10 -14.08
N ILE A 145 17.67 -3.69 -13.09
CA ILE A 145 16.37 -4.26 -12.77
C ILE A 145 15.34 -3.28 -13.32
N THR A 146 14.45 -3.73 -14.20
CA THR A 146 13.46 -2.93 -14.90
C THR A 146 12.07 -3.44 -14.54
N TYR A 147 11.20 -2.55 -14.09
CA TYR A 147 9.76 -2.75 -14.03
C TYR A 147 9.08 -1.95 -15.14
N SER A 148 8.09 -2.54 -15.81
CA SER A 148 7.20 -1.82 -16.72
C SER A 148 5.80 -2.35 -16.55
N GLY A 149 4.87 -1.49 -16.16
CA GLY A 149 3.49 -1.87 -15.89
C GLY A 149 2.62 -0.68 -15.52
N GLU A 150 1.54 -0.94 -14.80
CA GLU A 150 0.68 0.12 -14.27
C GLU A 150 1.37 0.85 -13.12
N LEU A 151 1.00 2.11 -12.90
CA LEU A 151 1.48 2.84 -11.72
C LEU A 151 0.97 2.12 -10.46
N PRO A 152 1.84 1.77 -9.50
CA PRO A 152 1.41 1.17 -8.24
C PRO A 152 0.37 2.04 -7.53
N LYS A 153 -0.50 1.42 -6.73
CA LYS A 153 -1.48 2.18 -5.94
C LYS A 153 -0.77 2.96 -4.84
N LEU A 154 -0.59 4.26 -5.07
CA LEU A 154 0.06 5.17 -4.12
C LEU A 154 -0.95 5.92 -3.24
N THR A 155 -2.19 5.43 -3.11
CA THR A 155 -3.27 6.11 -2.38
C THR A 155 -2.86 6.52 -0.97
N ALA A 156 -2.16 5.66 -0.22
CA ALA A 156 -1.67 6.00 1.12
C ALA A 156 -0.63 7.14 1.10
N LEU A 157 0.32 7.11 0.17
CA LEU A 157 1.29 8.20 0.00
C LEU A 157 0.60 9.51 -0.41
N LEU A 158 -0.40 9.43 -1.28
CA LEU A 158 -1.17 10.58 -1.73
C LEU A 158 -1.97 11.18 -0.56
N LYS A 159 -2.61 10.35 0.26
CA LYS A 159 -3.32 10.79 1.48
C LYS A 159 -2.37 11.43 2.49
N MET A 160 -1.22 10.82 2.76
CA MET A 160 -0.19 11.42 3.64
C MET A 160 0.31 12.76 3.11
N TRP A 161 0.55 12.86 1.79
CA TRP A 161 0.97 14.10 1.15
C TRP A 161 -0.11 15.19 1.25
N LEU A 162 -1.37 14.86 0.93
CA LEU A 162 -2.52 15.77 1.07
C LEU A 162 -2.71 16.22 2.52
N SER A 163 -2.56 15.30 3.48
CA SER A 163 -2.66 15.58 4.91
C SER A 163 -1.64 16.63 5.35
N LYS A 164 -0.37 16.46 4.95
CA LYS A 164 0.68 17.46 5.22
C LYS A 164 0.45 18.79 4.49
N GLN A 165 -0.03 18.75 3.26
CA GLN A 165 -0.15 19.94 2.43
C GLN A 165 -1.36 20.82 2.78
N LEU A 166 -2.42 20.20 3.32
CA LEU A 166 -3.69 20.88 3.62
C LEU A 166 -4.00 20.94 5.13
N GLU A 167 -3.11 20.40 5.98
CA GLU A 167 -3.30 20.28 7.44
C GLU A 167 -4.60 19.56 7.82
N VAL A 168 -5.02 18.60 6.99
CA VAL A 168 -6.20 17.77 7.25
C VAL A 168 -5.74 16.40 7.75
N PRO A 169 -6.24 15.89 8.90
CA PRO A 169 -5.89 14.55 9.37
C PRO A 169 -6.16 13.47 8.32
N GLU A 170 -5.23 12.54 8.14
CA GLU A 170 -5.30 11.51 7.09
C GLU A 170 -6.58 10.67 7.14
N GLN A 171 -7.12 10.44 8.34
CA GLN A 171 -8.36 9.70 8.57
C GLN A 171 -9.59 10.41 7.98
N LYS A 172 -9.50 11.71 7.75
CA LYS A 172 -10.56 12.52 7.13
C LYS A 172 -10.40 12.65 5.62
N ILE A 173 -9.36 12.05 5.02
CA ILE A 173 -9.12 12.08 3.58
C ILE A 173 -9.68 10.80 2.97
N LEU A 174 -10.72 10.97 2.15
CA LEU A 174 -11.42 9.89 1.47
C LEU A 174 -11.08 9.88 -0.03
N GLU A 175 -10.99 8.68 -0.59
CA GLU A 175 -10.86 8.50 -2.05
C GLU A 175 -12.28 8.41 -2.63
N GLY A 176 -12.65 9.34 -3.51
CA GLY A 176 -13.99 9.38 -4.11
C GLY A 176 -14.36 10.76 -4.65
N VAL A 177 -15.61 10.91 -5.06
CA VAL A 177 -16.18 12.17 -5.53
C VAL A 177 -17.10 12.74 -4.46
N LEU A 178 -16.82 13.96 -4.00
CA LEU A 178 -17.74 14.70 -3.13
C LEU A 178 -18.76 15.42 -4.02
N ALA A 179 -20.01 14.95 -4.00
CA ALA A 179 -21.13 15.62 -4.67
C ALA A 179 -22.09 16.15 -3.61
N ILE A 180 -22.53 17.40 -3.78
CA ILE A 180 -23.62 17.99 -3.00
C ILE A 180 -24.87 17.82 -3.87
N GLY A 181 -25.82 17.02 -3.40
CA GLY A 181 -27.14 16.82 -4.01
C GLY A 181 -28.16 17.78 -3.44
#